data_AF-A0A7C4TZY7-F1
#
_entry.id   AF-A0A7C4TZY7-F1
#
_cell.length_a   1.000
_cell.length_b   1.000
_cell.length_c   1.000
_cell.angle_alpha   90.00
_cell.angle_beta   90.00
_cell.angle_gamma   90.00
#
_symmetry.space_group_name_H-M   'P 1'
#
loop_
_entity.id
_entity.type
_entity.pdbx_description
1 polymer ?
#
loop_
_entity_poly.entity_id
_entity_poly.type
_entity_poly.pdbx_seq_one_letter_code
_entity_poly.pdbx_strand_id
1 'polypeptide(L)'
;RALENNWVITFPQGTTKPFAPGRKGTALIIKQMKPVVIPVVISGFWRAFNKKGLKFKKKGSLLSVTFKEPLQINYEDSTENILAQVMDAIEQSKKHMMMGKHHWLTTDK
;
A
#
# COMPACT_ATOMS: atom_id res chain seq x y z
N ARG A 1 -8.31 -17.73 -16.14
CA ARG A 1 -7.52 -16.47 -16.09
C ARG A 1 -6.35 -16.62 -15.10
N ALA A 2 -5.18 -16.01 -15.34
CA ALA A 2 -4.01 -16.21 -14.47
C ALA A 2 -4.24 -15.89 -12.97
N LEU A 3 -5.13 -14.94 -12.65
CA LEU A 3 -5.46 -14.56 -11.27
C LEU A 3 -6.47 -15.48 -10.55
N GLU A 4 -7.05 -16.47 -11.22
CA GLU A 4 -8.01 -17.40 -10.57
C GLU A 4 -7.30 -18.34 -9.58
N ASN A 5 -6.06 -18.73 -9.87
CA ASN A 5 -5.30 -19.70 -9.09
C ASN A 5 -3.98 -19.14 -8.54
N ASN A 6 -3.69 -17.85 -8.73
CA ASN A 6 -2.41 -17.25 -8.36
C ASN A 6 -2.60 -15.93 -7.63
N TRP A 7 -1.59 -15.56 -6.85
CA TRP A 7 -1.55 -14.31 -6.11
C TRP A 7 -0.62 -13.32 -6.81
N VAL A 8 -1.00 -12.05 -6.79
CA VAL A 8 -0.17 -10.96 -7.34
C VAL A 8 0.07 -9.93 -6.25
N ILE A 9 1.35 -9.65 -6.02
CA ILE A 9 1.80 -8.58 -5.14
C ILE A 9 2.07 -7.36 -6.02
N THR A 10 1.44 -6.24 -5.69
CA THR A 10 1.61 -4.98 -6.43
C THR A 10 1.93 -3.83 -5.50
N PHE A 11 2.80 -2.93 -5.95
CA PHE A 11 3.09 -1.67 -5.28
C PHE A 11 2.38 -0.57 -6.06
N PRO A 12 1.21 -0.07 -5.62
CA PRO A 12 0.40 0.84 -6.41
C PRO A 12 1.16 2.11 -6.83
N GLN A 13 2.15 2.55 -6.05
CA GLN A 13 2.99 3.71 -6.34
C GLN A 13 4.12 3.41 -7.37
N GLY A 14 4.63 2.18 -7.40
CA GLY A 14 5.79 1.79 -8.23
C GLY A 14 7.08 2.59 -7.95
N THR A 15 7.23 3.12 -6.74
CA THR A 15 8.42 3.83 -6.25
C THR A 15 8.46 3.75 -4.72
N THR A 16 9.63 3.96 -4.11
CA THR A 16 9.78 4.00 -2.65
C THR A 16 9.62 5.41 -2.08
N LYS A 17 9.23 6.40 -2.90
CA LYS A 17 8.94 7.77 -2.43
C LYS A 17 7.63 7.74 -1.64
N PRO A 18 7.62 8.17 -0.37
CA PRO A 18 6.41 8.14 0.45
C PRO A 18 5.33 9.04 -0.14
N PHE A 19 4.07 8.62 -0.03
CA PHE A 19 2.89 9.34 -0.53
C PHE A 19 2.97 9.71 -2.03
N ALA A 20 3.76 8.96 -2.81
CA ALA A 20 3.75 9.08 -4.25
C ALA A 20 2.35 8.75 -4.80
N PRO A 21 1.93 9.40 -5.90
CA PRO A 21 0.65 9.08 -6.52
C PRO A 21 0.62 7.62 -6.98
N GLY A 22 -0.53 6.98 -6.82
CA GLY A 22 -0.77 5.63 -7.33
C GLY A 22 -0.82 5.62 -8.87
N ARG A 23 -0.44 4.49 -9.46
CA ARG A 23 -0.54 4.23 -10.90
C ARG A 23 -1.96 3.76 -11.23
N LYS A 24 -2.58 4.41 -12.23
CA LYS A 24 -3.94 4.06 -12.70
C LYS A 24 -4.10 2.60 -13.12
N GLY A 25 -3.02 1.99 -13.65
CA GLY A 25 -3.01 0.58 -14.05
C GLY A 25 -3.39 -0.39 -12.92
N THR A 26 -3.07 -0.06 -11.67
CA THR A 26 -3.45 -0.90 -10.51
C THR A 26 -4.96 -0.98 -10.36
N ALA A 27 -5.65 0.16 -10.44
CA ALA A 27 -7.11 0.19 -10.35
C ALA A 27 -7.77 -0.45 -11.57
N LEU A 28 -7.18 -0.32 -12.76
CA LEU A 28 -7.69 -0.98 -13.97
C LEU A 28 -7.65 -2.50 -13.84
N ILE A 29 -6.55 -3.07 -13.35
CA ILE A 29 -6.42 -4.52 -13.13
C ILE A 29 -7.46 -4.99 -12.11
N ILE A 30 -7.61 -4.28 -10.99
CA ILE A 30 -8.62 -4.60 -9.97
C ILE A 30 -10.03 -4.56 -10.56
N LYS A 31 -10.36 -3.51 -11.32
CA LYS A 31 -11.68 -3.33 -11.95
C LYS A 31 -12.01 -4.45 -12.94
N GLN A 32 -11.06 -4.82 -13.79
CA GLN A 32 -11.27 -5.82 -14.85
C GLN A 32 -11.28 -7.25 -14.31
N MET A 33 -10.39 -7.56 -13.36
CA MET A 33 -10.19 -8.92 -12.86
C MET A 33 -11.09 -9.23 -11.65
N LYS A 34 -11.67 -8.20 -11.03
CA LYS A 34 -12.51 -8.27 -9.83
C LYS A 34 -11.93 -9.20 -8.74
N PRO A 35 -10.62 -9.09 -8.39
CA PRO A 35 -10.00 -9.98 -7.42
C PRO A 35 -10.34 -9.55 -5.99
N VAL A 36 -10.13 -10.46 -5.04
CA VAL A 36 -10.03 -10.11 -3.62
C VAL A 36 -8.77 -9.26 -3.41
N VAL A 37 -8.92 -8.08 -2.82
CA VAL A 37 -7.80 -7.15 -2.58
C VAL A 37 -7.53 -7.05 -1.09
N ILE A 38 -6.32 -7.45 -0.68
CA ILE A 38 -5.86 -7.38 0.71
C ILE A 38 -4.84 -6.23 0.84
N PRO A 39 -5.16 -5.15 1.58
CA PRO A 39 -4.21 -4.09 1.85
C PRO A 39 -3.10 -4.55 2.81
N VAL A 40 -1.87 -4.14 2.53
CA VAL A 40 -0.71 -4.44 3.38
C VAL A 40 0.02 -3.14 3.69
N VAL A 41 0.23 -2.87 4.98
CA VAL A 41 1.01 -1.73 5.48
C VAL A 41 2.34 -2.24 5.99
N ILE A 42 3.44 -1.62 5.54
CA ILE A 42 4.80 -1.98 5.97
C ILE A 42 5.48 -0.79 6.64
N SER A 43 6.22 -1.05 7.73
CA SER A 43 6.98 -0.01 8.44
C SER A 43 8.39 -0.49 8.79
N GLY A 44 9.29 0.48 9.02
CA GLY A 44 10.69 0.22 9.41
C GLY A 44 11.64 -0.15 8.26
N PHE A 45 11.13 -0.64 7.12
CA PHE A 45 11.96 -1.09 5.99
C PHE A 45 12.89 -0.01 5.42
N TRP A 46 12.41 1.23 5.25
CA TRP A 46 13.23 2.34 4.74
C TRP A 46 14.36 2.76 5.70
N ARG A 47 14.24 2.42 6.99
CA ARG A 47 15.27 2.65 8.01
C ARG A 47 16.30 1.53 8.01
N ALA A 48 15.83 0.29 7.82
CA ALA A 48 16.65 -0.90 7.81
C ALA A 48 17.48 -1.05 6.53
N PHE A 49 16.95 -0.68 5.38
CA PHE A 49 17.55 -0.92 4.06
C PHE A 49 17.83 0.37 3.29
N ASN A 50 18.79 0.31 2.36
CA ASN A 50 19.04 1.40 1.43
C ASN A 50 18.03 1.37 0.26
N LYS A 51 17.88 2.48 -0.47
CA LYS A 51 16.93 2.58 -1.59
C LYS A 51 17.30 1.69 -2.79
N LYS A 52 18.57 1.31 -2.92
CA LYS A 52 19.11 0.59 -4.09
C LYS A 52 19.20 -0.93 -3.91
N GLY A 53 18.86 -1.47 -2.74
CA GLY A 53 18.95 -2.91 -2.49
C GLY A 53 18.85 -3.30 -1.01
N LEU A 54 19.15 -4.57 -0.75
CA LEU A 54 18.98 -5.22 0.56
C LEU A 54 20.14 -5.00 1.54
N LYS A 55 21.08 -4.10 1.23
CA LYS A 55 22.15 -3.78 2.18
C LYS A 55 21.57 -3.06 3.39
N PHE A 56 21.92 -3.53 4.58
CA PHE A 56 21.51 -2.91 5.83
C PHE A 56 22.07 -1.49 5.94
N LYS A 57 21.18 -0.53 6.15
CA LYS A 57 21.49 0.85 6.56
C LYS A 57 21.58 0.96 8.08
N LYS A 58 20.67 0.29 8.81
CA LYS A 58 20.65 0.26 10.28
C LYS A 58 20.14 -1.09 10.79
N LYS A 59 20.98 -1.79 11.55
CA LYS A 59 20.62 -3.03 12.25
C LYS A 59 19.75 -2.74 13.48
N GLY A 60 18.93 -3.71 13.90
CA GLY A 60 18.04 -3.58 15.05
C GLY A 60 16.84 -2.65 14.83
N SER A 61 16.50 -2.33 13.58
CA SER A 61 15.25 -1.62 13.27
C SER A 61 14.07 -2.59 13.35
N LEU A 62 13.03 -2.24 14.11
CA LEU A 62 11.78 -3.00 14.11
C LEU A 62 11.15 -2.93 12.71
N LEU A 63 10.87 -4.09 12.14
CA LEU A 63 10.15 -4.24 10.87
C LEU A 63 8.75 -4.77 11.18
N SER A 64 7.73 -4.11 10.67
CA SER A 64 6.34 -4.56 10.81
C SER A 64 5.66 -4.67 9.46
N VAL A 65 4.78 -5.67 9.34
CA VAL A 65 3.92 -5.92 8.19
C VAL A 65 2.54 -6.21 8.74
N THR A 66 1.57 -5.39 8.38
CA THR A 66 0.18 -5.51 8.84
C THR A 66 -0.71 -5.80 7.64
N PHE A 67 -1.33 -6.98 7.65
CA PHE A 67 -2.36 -7.37 6.69
C PHE A 67 -3.71 -6.88 7.20
N LYS A 68 -4.43 -6.13 6.38
CA LYS A 68 -5.76 -5.64 6.71
C LYS A 68 -6.82 -6.55 6.13
N GLU A 69 -8.06 -6.31 6.55
CA GLU A 69 -9.22 -7.02 6.01
C GLU A 69 -9.37 -6.79 4.48
N PRO A 70 -9.99 -7.75 3.77
CA PRO A 70 -10.30 -7.58 2.36
C PRO A 70 -11.09 -6.31 2.08
N LEU A 71 -10.68 -5.55 1.07
CA LEU A 71 -11.41 -4.35 0.67
C LEU A 71 -12.75 -4.71 0.02
N GLN A 72 -13.79 -4.02 0.48
CA GLN A 72 -15.09 -3.99 -0.19
C GLN A 72 -15.02 -2.99 -1.34
N ILE A 73 -14.71 -3.48 -2.55
CA ILE A 73 -14.52 -2.64 -3.73
C ILE A 73 -15.80 -2.65 -4.57
N ASN A 74 -16.33 -1.46 -4.85
CA ASN A 74 -17.32 -1.31 -5.91
C ASN A 74 -16.62 -1.30 -7.27
N TYR A 75 -16.63 -2.43 -7.97
CA TYR A 75 -15.95 -2.56 -9.27
C TYR A 75 -16.58 -1.74 -10.39
N GLU A 76 -17.79 -1.22 -10.22
CA GLU A 76 -18.43 -0.36 -11.22
C GLU A 76 -17.97 1.11 -11.11
N ASP A 77 -17.32 1.48 -10.00
CA ASP A 77 -16.82 2.82 -9.74
C ASP A 77 -15.66 3.22 -10.69
N SER A 78 -15.35 4.51 -10.76
CA SER A 78 -14.23 5.04 -11.55
C SER A 78 -12.90 4.46 -11.10
N THR A 79 -11.96 4.33 -12.03
CA THR A 79 -10.60 3.85 -11.71
C THR A 79 -9.89 4.75 -10.68
N GLU A 80 -10.19 6.03 -10.70
CA GLU A 80 -9.69 7.04 -9.78
C GLU A 80 -10.18 6.79 -8.35
N ASN A 81 -11.45 6.46 -8.18
CA ASN A 81 -12.03 6.17 -6.85
C ASN A 81 -11.52 4.84 -6.30
N ILE A 82 -11.46 3.79 -7.12
CA ILE A 82 -10.85 2.51 -6.73
C ILE A 82 -9.40 2.72 -6.31
N LEU A 83 -8.62 3.50 -7.08
CA LEU A 83 -7.25 3.81 -6.73
C LEU A 83 -7.16 4.59 -5.42
N ALA A 84 -8.03 5.58 -5.21
CA ALA A 84 -8.08 6.37 -3.98
C ALA A 84 -8.38 5.48 -2.77
N GLN A 85 -9.36 4.58 -2.87
CA GLN A 85 -9.71 3.61 -1.83
C GLN A 85 -8.51 2.71 -1.48
N VAL A 86 -7.83 2.15 -2.49
CA VAL A 86 -6.63 1.32 -2.29
C VAL A 86 -5.52 2.10 -1.60
N MET A 87 -5.25 3.33 -2.06
CA MET A 87 -4.20 4.19 -1.50
C MET A 87 -4.49 4.60 -0.05
N ASP A 88 -5.75 4.82 0.29
CA ASP A 88 -6.19 5.12 1.66
C ASP A 88 -6.05 3.89 2.57
N ALA A 89 -6.46 2.73 2.09
CA ALA A 89 -6.37 1.48 2.83
C ALA A 89 -4.94 1.09 3.23
N ILE A 90 -3.95 1.39 2.37
CA ILE A 90 -2.52 1.20 2.65
C ILE A 90 -1.86 2.40 3.34
N GLU A 91 -2.64 3.40 3.78
CA GLU A 91 -2.19 4.59 4.51
C GLU A 91 -1.23 5.49 3.71
N GLN A 92 -1.34 5.48 2.38
CA GLN A 92 -0.50 6.27 1.47
C GLN A 92 -1.28 7.39 0.77
N SER A 93 -2.54 7.65 1.16
CA SER A 93 -3.30 8.78 0.63
C SER A 93 -2.78 10.11 1.19
N LYS A 94 -3.18 11.23 0.56
CA LYS A 94 -2.83 12.58 1.03
C LYS A 94 -3.35 12.86 2.45
N LYS A 95 -4.43 12.19 2.89
CA LYS A 95 -4.97 12.33 4.25
C LYS A 95 -3.93 11.87 5.27
N HIS A 96 -3.28 10.75 5.00
CA HIS A 96 -2.20 10.23 5.83
C HIS A 96 -0.93 11.09 5.78
N MET A 97 -0.64 11.74 4.66
CA MET A 97 0.48 12.68 4.57
C MET A 97 0.35 13.87 5.52
N MET A 98 -0.87 14.38 5.73
CA MET A 98 -1.14 15.55 6.58
C MET A 98 -1.19 15.22 8.08
N MET A 99 -1.14 13.94 8.45
CA MET A 99 -1.01 13.53 9.84
C MET A 99 0.46 13.70 10.29
N GLY A 100 0.71 14.72 11.12
CA GLY A 100 2.04 14.99 11.68
C GLY A 100 2.58 13.84 12.54
N LYS A 101 3.89 13.86 12.81
CA LYS A 101 4.63 12.83 13.59
C LYS A 101 3.94 12.36 14.88
N HIS A 102 3.18 13.23 15.54
CA HIS A 102 2.49 12.94 16.80
C HIS A 102 1.27 12.03 16.66
N HIS A 103 0.63 11.98 15.49
CA HIS A 103 -0.59 11.22 15.27
C HIS A 103 -0.32 9.72 15.03
N TRP A 104 0.86 9.39 14.49
CA TRP A 104 1.28 8.01 14.23
C TRP A 104 1.58 7.21 15.51
N LEU A 105 1.77 7.87 16.66
CA LEU A 105 2.08 7.24 17.95
C LEU A 105 0.83 6.97 18.80
N THR A 106 -0.29 7.60 18.50
CA THR A 106 -1.55 7.48 19.26
C THR A 106 -2.49 6.41 18.74
N THR A 107 -2.33 5.94 17.49
CA THR A 107 -3.17 4.88 16.92
C THR A 107 -2.72 3.46 17.32
N ASP A 108 -1.54 3.33 17.92
CA ASP A 108 -1.00 2.06 18.47
C ASP A 108 -1.17 1.96 20.01
N LYS A 109 -2.18 2.63 20.59
CA LYS A 109 -2.58 2.46 21.99
C LYS A 109 -4.02 2.00 22.11
#